data_AF-A0A971B268-F1
#
_entry.id   AF-A0A971B268-F1
#
_cell.length_a   1.000
_cell.length_b   1.000
_cell.length_c   1.000
_cell.angle_alpha   90.00
_cell.angle_beta   90.00
_cell.angle_gamma   90.00
#
_symmetry.space_group_name_H-M   'P 1'
#
loop_
_entity.id
_entity.type
_entity.pdbx_description
1 polymer ?
#
loop_
_entity_poly.entity_id
_entity_poly.type
_entity_poly.pdbx_seq_one_letter_code
_entity_poly.pdbx_strand_id
1 'polypeptide(L)'
;MTPVTVDLPAGTATNTSGVANIQDATGGTLGDTLTGNDQDNVFLGNGGNDTLTGNDGSDLLFGGDGLDTIWGGLGEDLIANGKTTFDTNWAVLDALRGYWTEGLSFADRTQQLATGTTGIAGLPKLNSSTITNDKFVDSLWGDGDADWFFAKTTPSGQDLLDLLVDVDRVN
;
A
#
# COMPACT_ATOMS: atom_id res chain seq x y z
N MET A 1 11.40 14.74 16.35
CA MET A 1 10.03 14.75 15.82
C MET A 1 9.25 13.68 16.57
N THR A 2 7.93 13.68 16.50
CA THR A 2 7.05 12.69 17.15
C THR A 2 6.39 11.83 16.07
N PRO A 3 6.22 10.51 16.30
CA PRO A 3 5.50 9.65 15.38
C PRO A 3 4.09 10.14 15.08
N VAL A 4 3.64 9.88 13.85
CA VAL A 4 2.27 9.99 13.40
C VAL A 4 1.47 8.80 13.95
N THR A 5 0.30 9.10 14.49
CA THR A 5 -0.66 8.06 14.88
C THR A 5 -2.01 8.43 14.31
N VAL A 6 -2.57 7.55 13.49
CA VAL A 6 -3.90 7.67 12.89
C VAL A 6 -4.69 6.42 13.26
N ASP A 7 -5.91 6.63 13.76
CA ASP A 7 -6.89 5.60 14.07
C ASP A 7 -8.23 6.09 13.53
N LEU A 8 -8.57 5.64 12.31
CA LEU A 8 -9.78 6.04 11.62
C LEU A 8 -11.05 5.53 12.33
N PRO A 9 -11.10 4.30 12.88
CA PRO A 9 -12.22 3.82 13.68
C PRO A 9 -12.49 4.69 14.92
N ALA A 10 -11.43 5.14 15.60
CA ALA A 10 -11.54 6.06 16.74
C ALA A 10 -11.70 7.53 16.32
N GLY A 11 -11.53 7.85 15.02
CA GLY A 11 -11.57 9.22 14.50
C GLY A 11 -10.45 10.10 15.05
N THR A 12 -9.28 9.53 15.34
CA THR A 12 -8.16 10.25 15.94
C THR A 12 -6.94 10.31 15.02
N ALA A 13 -6.25 11.45 15.07
CA ALA A 13 -5.02 11.69 14.34
C ALA A 13 -4.11 12.59 15.17
N THR A 14 -2.84 12.20 15.34
CA THR A 14 -1.84 12.98 16.06
C THR A 14 -0.58 13.12 15.21
N ASN A 15 0.08 14.28 15.33
CA ASN A 15 1.32 14.62 14.62
C ASN A 15 1.24 14.53 13.08
N THR A 16 0.05 14.52 12.51
CA THR A 16 -0.14 14.40 11.05
C THR A 16 0.15 15.70 10.31
N SER A 17 0.88 15.60 9.20
CA SER A 17 0.97 16.66 8.19
C SER A 17 0.34 16.13 6.89
N GLY A 18 -0.90 16.53 6.59
CA GLY A 18 -1.50 16.23 5.29
C GLY A 18 -2.55 15.10 5.23
N VAL A 19 -3.30 14.83 6.31
CA VAL A 19 -4.50 13.98 6.21
C VAL A 19 -5.51 14.67 5.27
N ALA A 20 -5.63 14.15 4.04
CA ALA A 20 -6.48 14.75 3.02
C ALA A 20 -7.97 14.55 3.34
N ASN A 21 -8.33 13.45 4.03
CA ASN A 21 -9.61 13.16 4.67
C ASN A 21 -9.39 12.06 5.73
N ILE A 22 -10.36 11.79 6.62
CA ILE A 22 -10.31 10.73 7.65
C ILE A 22 -10.33 9.31 7.01
N GLN A 23 -10.02 9.17 5.72
CA GLN A 23 -9.91 7.90 4.98
C GLN A 23 -8.47 7.63 4.54
N ASP A 24 -7.60 8.64 4.54
CA ASP A 24 -6.25 8.51 4.02
C ASP A 24 -5.24 9.02 5.06
N ALA A 25 -4.06 8.40 5.11
CA ALA A 25 -3.04 8.75 6.07
C ALA A 25 -1.64 8.77 5.46
N THR A 26 -0.83 9.71 5.93
CA THR A 26 0.58 9.84 5.55
C THR A 26 1.42 9.96 6.81
N GLY A 27 2.31 8.99 7.00
CA GLY A 27 3.36 8.97 8.00
C GLY A 27 4.45 10.01 7.75
N GLY A 28 5.38 10.12 8.69
CA GLY A 28 6.52 10.99 8.68
C GLY A 28 7.82 10.26 8.33
N THR A 29 8.79 10.35 9.24
CA THR A 29 10.16 9.82 9.04
C THR A 29 10.61 8.95 10.23
N LEU A 30 9.64 8.58 11.07
CA LEU A 30 9.80 7.80 12.30
C LEU A 30 8.79 6.65 12.24
N GLY A 31 8.91 5.66 13.13
CA GLY A 31 7.96 4.55 13.15
C GLY A 31 6.56 5.02 13.56
N ASP A 32 5.64 5.00 12.59
CA ASP A 32 4.29 5.51 12.68
C ASP A 32 3.26 4.38 12.84
N THR A 33 2.04 4.74 13.21
CA THR A 33 0.93 3.78 13.33
C THR A 33 -0.29 4.32 12.59
N LEU A 34 -0.69 3.63 11.52
CA LEU A 34 -1.81 4.01 10.67
C LEU A 34 -2.83 2.86 10.67
N THR A 35 -4.01 3.11 11.25
CA THR A 35 -5.10 2.13 11.34
C THR A 35 -6.32 2.64 10.58
N GLY A 36 -6.71 1.84 9.58
CA GLY A 36 -7.81 2.07 8.65
C GLY A 36 -9.18 1.74 9.22
N ASN A 37 -10.23 1.98 8.45
CA ASN A 37 -11.62 1.71 8.83
C ASN A 37 -12.24 0.73 7.84
N ASP A 38 -13.57 0.62 7.81
CA ASP A 38 -14.27 -0.32 6.92
C ASP A 38 -14.46 0.24 5.49
N GLN A 39 -13.59 1.14 5.03
CA GLN A 39 -13.62 1.78 3.72
C GLN A 39 -12.23 1.69 3.08
N ASP A 40 -12.18 1.79 1.75
CA ASP A 40 -10.94 1.86 0.99
C ASP A 40 -10.04 3.02 1.45
N ASN A 41 -8.89 2.70 2.02
CA ASN A 41 -7.92 3.62 2.58
C ASN A 41 -6.65 3.68 1.72
N VAL A 42 -5.98 4.84 1.75
CA VAL A 42 -4.67 5.02 1.13
C VAL A 42 -3.66 5.43 2.19
N PHE A 43 -2.73 4.53 2.52
CA PHE A 43 -1.72 4.74 3.54
C PHE A 43 -0.31 4.76 2.96
N LEU A 44 0.44 5.79 3.35
CA LEU A 44 1.86 5.94 3.08
C LEU A 44 2.62 6.01 4.41
N GLY A 45 3.44 5.01 4.75
CA GLY A 45 4.30 5.07 5.95
C GLY A 45 5.47 6.04 5.80
N ASN A 46 5.93 6.25 4.56
CA ASN A 46 7.06 7.09 4.17
C ASN A 46 8.41 6.57 4.67
N GLY A 47 8.77 6.81 5.91
CA GLY A 47 10.07 6.35 6.39
C GLY A 47 10.03 6.15 7.88
N GLY A 48 10.76 5.15 8.36
CA GLY A 48 10.56 4.68 9.72
C GLY A 48 10.31 3.18 9.72
N ASN A 49 9.99 2.64 10.88
CA ASN A 49 9.53 1.27 10.97
C ASN A 49 8.04 1.35 11.30
N ASP A 50 7.22 1.29 10.26
CA ASP A 50 5.82 1.68 10.34
C ASP A 50 4.92 0.48 10.60
N THR A 51 3.78 0.75 11.22
CA THR A 51 2.70 -0.22 11.41
C THR A 51 1.46 0.27 10.67
N LEU A 52 1.09 -0.45 9.62
CA LEU A 52 -0.06 -0.14 8.77
C LEU A 52 -1.10 -1.26 8.92
N THR A 53 -2.36 -0.89 9.11
CA THR A 53 -3.49 -1.84 9.19
C THR A 53 -4.64 -1.27 8.36
N GLY A 54 -5.04 -1.95 7.30
CA GLY A 54 -6.16 -1.54 6.43
C GLY A 54 -7.54 -1.74 7.06
N ASN A 55 -7.77 -2.92 7.65
CA ASN A 55 -9.07 -3.40 8.16
C ASN A 55 -9.99 -3.90 7.03
N ASP A 56 -11.20 -3.36 6.84
CA ASP A 56 -12.08 -3.83 5.76
C ASP A 56 -12.03 -2.80 4.62
N GLY A 57 -12.01 -3.25 3.37
CA GLY A 57 -11.95 -2.36 2.22
C GLY A 57 -10.92 -2.84 1.21
N SER A 58 -10.84 -2.21 0.04
CA SER A 58 -9.75 -2.48 -0.89
C SER A 58 -8.70 -1.39 -0.74
N ASP A 59 -7.71 -1.65 0.10
CA ASP A 59 -6.75 -0.69 0.57
C ASP A 59 -5.51 -0.59 -0.31
N LEU A 60 -4.92 0.62 -0.34
CA LEU A 60 -3.60 0.86 -0.94
C LEU A 60 -2.60 1.17 0.17
N LEU A 61 -1.77 0.18 0.52
CA LEU A 61 -0.86 0.25 1.65
C LEU A 61 0.60 0.26 1.17
N PHE A 62 1.30 1.36 1.41
CA PHE A 62 2.71 1.54 1.04
C PHE A 62 3.55 1.78 2.30
N GLY A 63 4.44 0.83 2.64
CA GLY A 63 5.30 0.89 3.83
C GLY A 63 6.26 2.07 3.77
N GLY A 64 7.14 2.08 2.78
CA GLY A 64 8.08 3.18 2.58
C GLY A 64 9.50 2.73 2.80
N ASP A 65 10.31 3.52 3.50
CA ASP A 65 11.68 3.12 3.86
C ASP A 65 11.72 2.60 5.29
N GLY A 66 12.14 1.35 5.50
CA GLY A 66 12.49 0.82 6.82
C GLY A 66 11.88 -0.56 7.08
N LEU A 67 11.80 -0.98 8.34
CA LEU A 67 11.24 -2.31 8.66
C LEU A 67 9.76 -2.16 9.00
N ASP A 68 8.92 -2.41 8.02
CA ASP A 68 7.50 -2.18 8.10
C ASP A 68 6.70 -3.44 8.43
N THR A 69 5.56 -3.24 9.05
CA THR A 69 4.59 -4.27 9.40
C THR A 69 3.24 -3.86 8.84
N ILE A 70 2.76 -4.55 7.81
CA ILE A 70 1.57 -4.17 7.05
C ILE A 70 0.56 -5.31 7.05
N TRP A 71 -0.63 -5.01 7.57
CA TRP A 71 -1.81 -5.87 7.45
C TRP A 71 -2.81 -5.20 6.52
N GLY A 72 -3.16 -5.89 5.44
CA GLY A 72 -4.26 -5.55 4.56
C GLY A 72 -5.57 -5.62 5.32
N GLY A 73 -5.96 -6.85 5.66
CA GLY A 73 -7.27 -7.12 6.26
C GLY A 73 -8.21 -7.64 5.17
N LEU A 74 -9.51 -7.46 5.38
CA LEU A 74 -10.52 -7.98 4.46
C LEU A 74 -10.67 -7.04 3.26
N GLY A 75 -10.79 -7.63 2.08
CA GLY A 75 -10.93 -6.95 0.81
C GLY A 75 -9.64 -7.05 0.01
N GLU A 76 -9.74 -6.86 -1.30
CA GLU A 76 -8.57 -7.04 -2.16
C GLU A 76 -7.60 -5.87 -2.01
N ASP A 77 -6.44 -6.09 -1.40
CA ASP A 77 -5.50 -5.02 -1.10
C ASP A 77 -4.34 -4.94 -2.08
N LEU A 78 -3.80 -3.74 -2.24
CA LEU A 78 -2.49 -3.51 -2.83
C LEU A 78 -1.50 -3.18 -1.71
N ILE A 79 -0.55 -4.09 -1.49
CA ILE A 79 0.42 -3.99 -0.40
C ILE A 79 1.82 -3.89 -0.98
N ALA A 80 2.46 -2.75 -0.81
CA ALA A 80 3.84 -2.52 -1.21
C ALA A 80 4.72 -2.25 0.00
N ASN A 81 5.85 -2.94 0.07
CA ASN A 81 6.80 -2.74 1.16
C ASN A 81 7.52 -1.39 1.06
N GLY A 82 7.68 -0.88 -0.15
CA GLY A 82 8.46 0.32 -0.43
C GLY A 82 7.66 1.52 -0.92
N LYS A 83 8.40 2.56 -1.31
CA LYS A 83 7.86 3.81 -1.87
C LYS A 83 7.40 3.67 -3.31
N THR A 84 6.54 4.60 -3.72
CA THR A 84 6.24 4.80 -5.14
C THR A 84 6.83 6.10 -5.68
N THR A 85 6.96 6.16 -7.00
CA THR A 85 7.31 7.41 -7.72
C THR A 85 6.23 8.48 -7.65
N PHE A 86 5.05 8.16 -7.11
CA PHE A 86 3.87 9.01 -7.08
C PHE A 86 3.29 9.21 -5.68
N ASP A 87 4.01 8.88 -4.61
CA ASP A 87 3.57 9.02 -3.21
C ASP A 87 3.08 10.45 -2.90
N THR A 88 3.66 11.46 -3.52
CA THR A 88 3.27 12.87 -3.32
C THR A 88 2.15 13.35 -4.24
N ASN A 89 1.55 12.45 -5.04
CA ASN A 89 0.56 12.80 -6.05
C ASN A 89 -0.81 12.18 -5.73
N TRP A 90 -1.59 12.90 -4.92
CA TRP A 90 -2.91 12.43 -4.48
C TRP A 90 -3.91 12.22 -5.62
N ALA A 91 -3.78 12.96 -6.72
CA ALA A 91 -4.65 12.73 -7.88
C ALA A 91 -4.38 11.38 -8.54
N VAL A 92 -3.12 10.92 -8.52
CA VAL A 92 -2.74 9.60 -9.04
C VAL A 92 -3.18 8.50 -8.09
N LEU A 93 -3.01 8.68 -6.77
CA LEU A 93 -3.45 7.72 -5.77
C LEU A 93 -4.97 7.57 -5.73
N ASP A 94 -5.72 8.67 -5.85
CA ASP A 94 -7.18 8.65 -5.92
C ASP A 94 -7.68 7.94 -7.18
N ALA A 95 -7.05 8.20 -8.34
CA ALA A 95 -7.35 7.49 -9.57
C ALA A 95 -7.01 5.99 -9.48
N LEU A 96 -5.92 5.64 -8.80
CA LEU A 96 -5.53 4.26 -8.54
C LEU A 96 -6.56 3.55 -7.66
N ARG A 97 -6.97 4.16 -6.54
CA ARG A 97 -8.02 3.62 -5.67
C ARG A 97 -9.34 3.43 -6.42
N GLY A 98 -9.74 4.42 -7.22
CA GLY A 98 -10.92 4.31 -8.07
C GLY A 98 -10.86 3.11 -9.00
N TYR A 99 -9.74 2.94 -9.72
CA TYR A 99 -9.56 1.78 -10.60
C TYR A 99 -9.47 0.45 -9.84
N TRP A 100 -8.85 0.45 -8.65
CA TRP A 100 -8.67 -0.75 -7.84
C TRP A 100 -10.00 -1.30 -7.31
N THR A 101 -11.02 -0.46 -7.17
CA THR A 101 -12.36 -0.83 -6.69
C THR A 101 -13.37 -1.07 -7.83
N GLU A 102 -12.94 -0.94 -9.10
CA GLU A 102 -13.79 -1.11 -10.28
C GLU A 102 -14.07 -2.59 -10.61
N GLY A 103 -15.25 -2.86 -11.20
CA GLY A 103 -15.83 -4.19 -11.44
C GLY A 103 -15.14 -5.09 -12.49
N LEU A 104 -13.84 -4.91 -12.68
CA LEU A 104 -12.96 -5.87 -13.33
C LEU A 104 -12.54 -6.96 -12.33
N SER A 105 -12.20 -8.15 -12.84
CA SER A 105 -11.64 -9.19 -11.99
C SER A 105 -10.27 -8.76 -11.44
N PHE A 106 -9.89 -9.26 -10.26
CA PHE A 106 -8.55 -9.03 -9.69
C PHE A 106 -7.43 -9.32 -10.71
N ALA A 107 -7.52 -10.42 -11.45
CA ALA A 107 -6.55 -10.80 -12.48
C ALA A 107 -6.47 -9.78 -13.63
N ASP A 108 -7.60 -9.21 -14.04
CA ASP A 108 -7.61 -8.19 -15.09
C ASP A 108 -7.06 -6.85 -14.58
N ARG A 109 -7.42 -6.44 -13.34
CA ARG A 109 -6.90 -5.21 -12.70
C ARG A 109 -5.39 -5.27 -12.58
N THR A 110 -4.86 -6.34 -11.99
CA THR A 110 -3.42 -6.53 -11.79
C THR A 110 -2.68 -6.59 -13.13
N GLN A 111 -3.18 -7.33 -14.12
CA GLN A 111 -2.54 -7.38 -15.44
C GLN A 111 -2.51 -6.01 -16.13
N GLN A 112 -3.61 -5.25 -16.09
CA GLN A 112 -3.68 -3.95 -16.74
C GLN A 112 -2.79 -2.91 -16.06
N LEU A 113 -2.74 -2.91 -14.72
CA LEU A 113 -1.83 -2.04 -13.95
C LEU A 113 -0.36 -2.42 -14.18
N ALA A 114 -0.05 -3.72 -14.19
CA ALA A 114 1.31 -4.22 -14.45
C ALA A 114 1.79 -3.90 -15.87
N THR A 115 0.88 -3.75 -16.84
CA THR A 115 1.22 -3.43 -18.23
C THR A 115 1.00 -1.97 -18.61
N GLY A 116 0.30 -1.19 -17.78
CA GLY A 116 -0.13 0.18 -18.07
C GLY A 116 -1.24 0.25 -19.14
N THR A 117 -2.03 -0.81 -19.31
CA THR A 117 -3.08 -0.92 -20.35
C THR A 117 -4.48 -0.60 -19.84
N THR A 118 -4.58 0.05 -18.69
CA THR A 118 -5.81 0.37 -17.96
C THR A 118 -6.82 1.21 -18.75
N GLY A 119 -6.38 1.88 -19.82
CA GLY A 119 -7.22 2.78 -20.60
C GLY A 119 -7.53 4.12 -19.90
N ILE A 120 -7.08 4.30 -18.65
CA ILE A 120 -7.25 5.53 -17.88
C ILE A 120 -5.99 6.38 -18.02
N ALA A 121 -6.15 7.58 -18.60
CA ALA A 121 -5.03 8.50 -18.79
C ALA A 121 -4.47 8.97 -17.44
N GLY A 122 -3.16 8.84 -17.26
CA GLY A 122 -2.47 9.26 -16.04
C GLY A 122 -2.43 8.21 -14.93
N LEU A 123 -3.07 7.05 -15.11
CA LEU A 123 -2.96 5.94 -14.18
C LEU A 123 -1.54 5.34 -14.24
N PRO A 124 -0.89 5.06 -13.10
CA PRO A 124 0.48 4.60 -13.11
C PRO A 124 0.53 3.14 -13.55
N LYS A 125 1.64 2.77 -14.18
CA LYS A 125 2.05 1.37 -14.23
C LYS A 125 2.45 0.96 -12.82
N LEU A 126 2.12 -0.25 -12.36
CA LEU A 126 2.57 -0.75 -11.06
C LEU A 126 3.55 -1.90 -11.29
N ASN A 127 4.85 -1.58 -11.20
CA ASN A 127 5.95 -2.51 -11.39
C ASN A 127 7.25 -1.93 -10.82
N SER A 128 8.39 -2.55 -11.12
CA SER A 128 9.73 -2.12 -10.64
C SER A 128 10.19 -0.74 -11.11
N SER A 129 9.48 -0.10 -12.03
CA SER A 129 9.79 1.27 -12.46
C SER A 129 9.07 2.34 -11.64
N THR A 130 8.02 1.95 -10.92
CA THR A 130 7.15 2.89 -10.19
C THR A 130 7.07 2.58 -8.71
N ILE A 131 7.36 1.36 -8.29
CA ILE A 131 7.46 0.94 -6.89
C ILE A 131 8.92 0.54 -6.63
N THR A 132 9.53 1.18 -5.64
CA THR A 132 10.93 0.97 -5.29
C THR A 132 11.04 0.09 -4.05
N ASN A 133 11.78 -1.01 -4.18
CA ASN A 133 12.19 -1.83 -3.05
C ASN A 133 13.18 -1.04 -2.16
N ASP A 134 12.80 -0.86 -0.89
CA ASP A 134 13.55 -0.12 0.11
C ASP A 134 14.74 -0.91 0.71
N LYS A 135 14.85 -2.20 0.35
CA LYS A 135 15.89 -3.17 0.70
C LYS A 135 15.84 -3.69 2.13
N PHE A 136 14.84 -3.33 2.91
CA PHE A 136 14.56 -3.94 4.20
C PHE A 136 13.70 -5.19 4.02
N VAL A 137 13.48 -5.91 5.11
CA VAL A 137 12.67 -7.14 5.12
C VAL A 137 11.45 -6.87 5.96
N ASP A 138 10.34 -6.65 5.27
CA ASP A 138 9.06 -6.26 5.85
C ASP A 138 8.20 -7.48 6.13
N SER A 139 7.24 -7.29 7.02
CA SER A 139 6.24 -8.31 7.30
C SER A 139 4.91 -7.87 6.73
N LEU A 140 4.41 -8.59 5.73
CA LEU A 140 3.19 -8.26 4.99
C LEU A 140 2.17 -9.39 5.11
N TRP A 141 0.92 -9.03 5.37
CA TRP A 141 -0.23 -9.92 5.43
C TRP A 141 -1.37 -9.32 4.65
N GLY A 142 -1.99 -10.12 3.79
CA GLY A 142 -3.19 -9.77 3.03
C GLY A 142 -4.41 -10.15 3.84
N ASP A 143 -5.06 -11.25 3.52
CA ASP A 143 -5.51 -12.26 4.47
C ASP A 143 -5.93 -13.55 3.72
N GLY A 144 -7.16 -14.05 3.91
CA GLY A 144 -7.70 -15.19 3.16
C GLY A 144 -8.39 -14.83 1.85
N ASP A 145 -8.30 -13.58 1.39
CA ASP A 145 -8.75 -13.15 0.07
C ASP A 145 -7.59 -12.74 -0.86
N ALA A 146 -7.88 -11.97 -1.90
CA ALA A 146 -6.96 -11.77 -3.02
C ALA A 146 -6.20 -10.46 -2.91
N ASP A 147 -4.97 -10.55 -2.46
CA ASP A 147 -4.07 -9.40 -2.31
C ASP A 147 -2.97 -9.37 -3.36
N TRP A 148 -2.55 -8.16 -3.72
CA TRP A 148 -1.43 -7.93 -4.60
C TRP A 148 -0.22 -7.36 -3.86
N PHE A 149 0.82 -8.19 -3.72
CA PHE A 149 2.04 -7.80 -3.00
C PHE A 149 3.15 -7.32 -3.93
N PHE A 150 3.76 -6.19 -3.55
CA PHE A 150 5.05 -5.73 -4.06
C PHE A 150 6.09 -5.80 -2.94
N ALA A 151 6.80 -6.94 -2.89
CA ALA A 151 7.79 -7.21 -1.86
C ALA A 151 9.04 -7.93 -2.41
N LYS A 152 10.16 -7.77 -1.72
CA LYS A 152 11.37 -8.59 -1.94
C LYS A 152 11.18 -9.95 -1.29
N THR A 153 11.37 -11.05 -2.03
CA THR A 153 11.15 -12.40 -1.47
C THR A 153 12.40 -13.21 -1.12
N THR A 154 13.65 -12.76 -1.37
CA THR A 154 14.83 -13.49 -0.83
C THR A 154 16.12 -12.67 -0.71
N PRO A 155 17.10 -13.11 0.11
CA PRO A 155 18.45 -12.53 0.21
C PRO A 155 19.28 -12.54 -1.09
N SER A 156 18.90 -13.31 -2.11
CA SER A 156 19.66 -13.48 -3.36
C SER A 156 19.38 -12.45 -4.45
N GLY A 157 18.55 -11.43 -4.19
CA GLY A 157 18.40 -10.29 -5.12
C GLY A 157 17.73 -10.63 -6.45
N GLN A 158 16.80 -11.58 -6.46
CA GLN A 158 15.84 -11.74 -7.56
C GLN A 158 14.55 -11.04 -7.15
N ASP A 159 14.19 -9.99 -7.89
CA ASP A 159 12.89 -9.33 -7.86
C ASP A 159 11.81 -10.36 -8.26
N LEU A 160 10.93 -10.72 -7.32
CA LEU A 160 9.63 -11.32 -7.65
C LEU A 160 8.55 -10.24 -7.79
N LEU A 161 8.96 -9.05 -8.22
CA LEU A 161 8.22 -7.78 -8.22
C LEU A 161 7.01 -7.77 -9.20
N ASP A 162 6.55 -8.94 -9.65
CA ASP A 162 5.50 -9.07 -10.67
C ASP A 162 4.61 -10.34 -10.53
N LEU A 163 4.69 -11.16 -9.48
CA LEU A 163 3.86 -12.38 -9.45
C LEU A 163 3.64 -13.02 -8.07
N LEU A 164 3.31 -12.23 -7.04
CA LEU A 164 2.71 -12.78 -5.82
C LEU A 164 1.24 -12.40 -5.80
N VAL A 165 0.45 -13.24 -6.47
CA VAL A 165 -0.98 -13.38 -6.17
C VAL A 165 -1.01 -14.35 -4.99
N ASP A 166 -1.60 -13.91 -3.88
CA ASP A 166 -1.83 -14.64 -2.63
C ASP A 166 -1.08 -15.99 -2.49
N VAL A 167 0.02 -15.94 -1.75
CA VAL A 167 0.57 -17.12 -1.11
C VAL A 167 0.85 -16.73 0.34
N ASP A 168 -0.22 -16.52 1.10
CA ASP A 168 -0.26 -16.42 2.56
C ASP A 168 1.11 -16.58 3.25
N ARG A 169 1.69 -15.41 3.56
CA ARG A 169 3.01 -15.15 4.19
C ARG A 169 4.21 -15.06 3.24
N VAL A 170 4.55 -13.83 2.85
CA VAL A 170 5.92 -13.49 2.41
C VAL A 170 6.81 -13.46 3.66
N ASN A 171 7.76 -14.40 3.74
CA ASN A 171 8.53 -14.70 4.96
C ASN A 171 10.03 -14.67 4.68
#